data_AF-A0A4U7DPM6-F1
#
_entry.id   AF-A0A4U7DPM6-F1
#
_cell.length_a   1.000
_cell.length_b   1.000
_cell.length_c   1.000
_cell.angle_alpha   90.00
_cell.angle_beta   90.00
_cell.angle_gamma   90.00
#
_symmetry.space_group_name_H-M   'P 1'
#
loop_
_entity.id
_entity.type
_entity.pdbx_description
1 polymer ?
#
loop_
_entity_poly.entity_id
_entity_poly.type
_entity_poly.pdbx_seq_one_letter_code
_entity_poly.pdbx_strand_id
1 'polypeptide(L)'
;MSRESESSGSSPTGTDDQINNNPHVDGLTRGTIIEYDGWQWGVVTEIAEEKDPTKIGFVLLDEISDDLVPLLEEASRCPEHYKVVEAFRGSEHEYWTDIQYVLENDIWGILGPTHPSSHEPNNRVEHNSTPLE
;
A
#
# COMPACT_ATOMS: atom_id res chain seq x y z
N MET A 1 4.00 21.41 54.17
CA MET A 1 4.21 22.03 52.85
C MET A 1 5.09 21.08 52.07
N SER A 2 4.79 20.51 50.90
CA SER A 2 3.61 20.41 50.04
C SER A 2 4.00 19.38 48.95
N ARG A 3 3.08 18.47 48.56
CA ARG A 3 2.90 17.81 47.23
C ARG A 3 4.03 16.88 46.74
N GLU A 4 3.80 15.59 46.49
CA GLU A 4 3.01 14.94 45.41
C GLU A 4 3.48 15.29 43.99
N SER A 5 3.82 14.26 43.22
CA SER A 5 3.81 14.07 41.74
C SER A 5 4.88 13.02 41.39
N GLU A 6 4.55 11.74 41.20
CA GLU A 6 3.93 11.14 40.00
C GLU A 6 4.74 11.33 38.71
N SER A 7 5.27 10.23 38.18
CA SER A 7 4.97 9.72 36.83
C SER A 7 5.72 8.39 36.68
N SER A 8 5.09 7.22 36.80
CA SER A 8 4.15 6.62 35.84
C SER A 8 4.63 6.72 34.40
N GLY A 9 4.88 5.55 33.82
CA GLY A 9 4.63 5.28 32.41
C GLY A 9 5.69 5.75 31.43
N SER A 10 6.46 4.80 30.93
CA SER A 10 6.47 4.58 29.48
C SER A 10 6.77 3.11 29.25
N SER A 11 5.69 2.34 29.12
CA SER A 11 5.71 1.08 28.38
C SER A 11 6.50 1.29 27.09
N PRO A 12 7.37 0.37 26.66
CA PRO A 12 7.83 0.41 25.28
C PRO A 12 6.58 0.28 24.40
N THR A 13 6.24 1.36 23.70
CA THR A 13 5.18 1.41 22.70
C THR A 13 5.54 0.41 21.61
N GLY A 14 5.10 -0.84 21.80
CA GLY A 14 5.18 -1.85 20.77
C GLY A 14 4.18 -1.51 19.69
N THR A 15 4.61 -0.86 18.61
CA THR A 15 3.91 -0.88 17.31
C THR A 15 4.81 -0.43 16.15
N ASP A 16 6.03 -0.97 16.05
CA ASP A 16 6.87 -0.77 14.84
C ASP A 16 7.35 -2.10 14.24
N ASP A 17 7.46 -3.15 15.06
CA ASP A 17 8.04 -4.44 14.65
C ASP A 17 7.11 -5.30 13.75
N GLN A 18 5.81 -5.02 13.71
CA GLN A 18 4.84 -5.84 12.97
C GLN A 18 4.65 -5.42 11.51
N ILE A 19 5.28 -4.32 11.07
CA ILE A 19 5.10 -3.73 9.73
C ILE A 19 6.17 -4.26 8.75
N ASN A 20 7.31 -4.74 9.24
CA ASN A 20 8.50 -5.05 8.43
C ASN A 20 8.61 -6.49 7.89
N ASN A 21 7.64 -7.38 8.16
CA ASN A 21 7.73 -8.78 7.74
C ASN A 21 6.90 -9.13 6.50
N ASN A 22 6.25 -8.14 5.87
CA ASN A 22 5.50 -8.40 4.64
C ASN A 22 6.42 -8.31 3.42
N PRO A 23 6.34 -9.28 2.48
CA PRO A 23 7.04 -9.18 1.21
C PRO A 23 6.66 -7.87 0.51
N HIS A 24 7.64 -7.21 -0.09
CA HIS A 24 7.46 -5.96 -0.80
C HIS A 24 8.44 -5.85 -1.96
N VAL A 25 8.02 -5.20 -3.04
CA VAL A 25 8.86 -4.94 -4.22
C VAL A 25 8.53 -3.56 -4.74
N ASP A 26 9.54 -2.70 -4.88
CA ASP A 26 9.43 -1.35 -5.45
C ASP A 26 8.26 -0.51 -4.88
N GLY A 27 8.02 -0.62 -3.56
CA GLY A 27 6.96 0.09 -2.86
C GLY A 27 5.58 -0.59 -2.88
N LEU A 28 5.37 -1.63 -3.69
CA LEU A 28 4.20 -2.50 -3.58
C LEU A 28 4.33 -3.39 -2.36
N THR A 29 3.28 -3.42 -1.54
CA THR A 29 3.12 -4.38 -0.45
C THR A 29 1.67 -4.82 -0.35
N ARG A 30 1.40 -5.83 0.47
CA ARG A 30 0.04 -6.24 0.79
C ARG A 30 -0.74 -5.04 1.35
N GLY A 31 -1.89 -4.76 0.75
CA GLY A 31 -2.77 -3.64 1.08
C GLY A 31 -2.42 -2.33 0.36
N THR A 32 -1.44 -2.32 -0.55
CA THR A 32 -1.26 -1.20 -1.47
C THR A 32 -2.47 -1.11 -2.41
N ILE A 33 -3.00 0.10 -2.61
CA ILE A 33 -4.02 0.36 -3.62
C ILE A 33 -3.32 0.56 -4.96
N ILE A 34 -3.81 -0.16 -5.96
CA ILE A 34 -3.42 -0.05 -7.37
C ILE A 34 -4.62 0.45 -8.17
N GLU A 35 -4.34 1.13 -9.27
CA GLU A 35 -5.31 1.54 -10.27
C GLU A 35 -5.05 0.74 -11.55
N TYR A 36 -6.10 0.27 -12.19
CA TYR A 36 -6.06 -0.42 -13.47
C TYR A 36 -6.87 0.36 -14.51
N ASP A 37 -6.28 0.55 -15.68
CA ASP A 37 -6.87 1.23 -16.85
C ASP A 37 -7.33 2.68 -16.58
N GLY A 38 -6.81 3.30 -15.51
CA GLY A 38 -7.10 4.69 -15.13
C GLY A 38 -8.45 4.93 -14.46
N TRP A 39 -9.18 3.87 -14.08
CA TRP A 39 -10.48 4.02 -13.41
C TRP A 39 -10.83 2.93 -12.40
N GLN A 40 -10.25 1.73 -12.50
CA GLN A 40 -10.57 0.63 -11.58
C GLN A 40 -9.59 0.60 -10.42
N TRP A 41 -10.10 0.65 -9.20
CA TRP A 41 -9.25 0.49 -8.02
C TRP A 41 -9.16 -0.97 -7.62
N GLY A 42 -7.95 -1.38 -7.21
CA GLY A 42 -7.69 -2.69 -6.66
C GLY A 42 -6.79 -2.63 -5.44
N VAL A 43 -6.80 -3.71 -4.66
CA VAL A 43 -5.99 -3.82 -3.44
C VAL A 43 -5.14 -5.07 -3.52
N VAL A 44 -3.83 -4.93 -3.30
CA VAL A 44 -2.88 -6.04 -3.31
C VAL A 44 -3.14 -6.96 -2.12
N THR A 45 -3.40 -8.23 -2.37
CA THR A 45 -3.63 -9.26 -1.34
C THR A 45 -2.37 -10.07 -1.04
N GLU A 46 -1.47 -10.22 -2.00
CA GLU A 46 -0.28 -11.07 -1.86
C GLU A 46 0.87 -10.65 -2.77
N ILE A 47 2.11 -10.87 -2.33
CA ILE A 47 3.30 -10.82 -3.17
C ILE A 47 4.02 -12.16 -3.05
N ALA A 48 3.93 -12.97 -4.10
CA ALA A 48 4.50 -14.32 -4.15
C ALA A 48 5.91 -14.27 -4.76
N GLU A 49 6.90 -13.83 -3.97
CA GLU A 49 8.33 -13.78 -4.35
C GLU A 49 8.94 -15.14 -4.66
N GLU A 50 8.31 -16.21 -4.15
CA GLU A 50 8.72 -17.60 -4.41
C GLU A 50 8.39 -18.08 -5.84
N LYS A 51 7.59 -17.32 -6.60
CA LYS A 51 7.26 -17.62 -8.00
C LYS A 51 8.25 -16.90 -8.92
N ASP A 52 8.61 -17.55 -10.03
CA ASP A 52 9.44 -16.97 -11.08
C ASP A 52 8.67 -16.94 -12.43
N PRO A 53 8.35 -15.77 -12.99
CA PRO A 53 8.51 -14.43 -12.38
C PRO A 53 7.63 -14.22 -11.13
N THR A 54 8.04 -13.29 -10.25
CA THR A 54 7.28 -12.89 -9.05
C THR A 54 5.88 -12.46 -9.44
N LYS A 55 4.87 -13.01 -8.74
CA LYS A 55 3.46 -12.69 -8.99
C LYS A 55 2.87 -11.85 -7.86
N ILE A 56 1.94 -10.97 -8.20
CA ILE A 56 1.09 -10.29 -7.22
C ILE A 56 -0.33 -10.83 -7.29
N GLY A 57 -0.96 -10.98 -6.13
CA GLY A 57 -2.39 -11.20 -5.97
C GLY A 57 -3.06 -9.87 -5.66
N PHE A 58 -4.21 -9.60 -6.27
CA PHE A 58 -5.01 -8.39 -6.02
C PHE A 58 -6.49 -8.64 -6.26
N VAL A 59 -7.33 -7.78 -5.70
CA VAL A 59 -8.78 -7.75 -5.99
C VAL A 59 -9.14 -6.42 -6.61
N LEU A 60 -10.07 -6.41 -7.57
CA LEU A 60 -10.64 -5.20 -8.15
C LEU A 60 -11.95 -4.86 -7.42
N LEU A 61 -12.06 -3.67 -6.87
CA LEU A 61 -13.20 -3.26 -6.04
C LEU A 61 -14.51 -3.18 -6.82
N ASP A 62 -14.41 -2.73 -8.08
CA ASP A 62 -15.53 -2.58 -9.00
C ASP A 62 -16.26 -3.91 -9.26
N GLU A 63 -15.56 -5.04 -9.13
CA GLU A 63 -16.15 -6.37 -9.29
C GLU A 63 -16.71 -6.97 -8.00
N ILE A 64 -16.44 -6.34 -6.86
CA ILE A 64 -16.93 -6.78 -5.55
C ILE A 64 -18.17 -6.00 -5.14
N SER A 65 -17.99 -4.72 -4.84
CA SER A 65 -19.03 -3.78 -4.40
C SER A 65 -18.43 -2.40 -4.18
N ASP A 66 -19.15 -1.36 -4.61
CA ASP A 66 -18.88 0.04 -4.28
C ASP A 66 -18.87 0.33 -2.76
N ASP A 67 -19.50 -0.52 -1.94
CA ASP A 67 -19.53 -0.38 -0.48
C ASP A 67 -18.14 -0.53 0.17
N LEU A 68 -17.16 -1.09 -0.56
CA LEU A 68 -15.79 -1.20 -0.07
C LEU A 68 -15.01 0.11 -0.18
N VAL A 69 -15.40 1.01 -1.08
CA VAL A 69 -14.67 2.28 -1.29
C VAL A 69 -14.67 3.14 -0.03
N PRO A 70 -15.80 3.39 0.66
CA PRO A 70 -15.79 4.13 1.92
C PRO A 70 -14.91 3.49 3.01
N LEU A 71 -14.88 2.15 3.07
CA LEU A 71 -14.06 1.42 4.06
C LEU A 71 -12.56 1.58 3.80
N LEU A 72 -12.16 1.74 2.54
CA LEU A 72 -10.79 2.05 2.16
C LEU A 72 -10.45 3.52 2.43
N GLU A 73 -11.38 4.44 2.15
CA GLU A 73 -11.17 5.86 2.46
C GLU A 73 -11.04 6.14 3.97
N GLU A 74 -11.68 5.32 4.81
CA GLU A 74 -11.53 5.39 6.28
C GLU A 74 -10.21 4.77 6.78
N ALA A 75 -9.58 3.90 5.98
CA ALA A 75 -8.34 3.23 6.34
C ALA A 75 -7.12 4.10 6.04
N SER A 76 -6.12 4.03 6.92
CA SER A 76 -4.97 4.95 6.88
C SER A 76 -3.67 4.30 6.41
N ARG A 77 -3.60 2.96 6.38
CA ARG A 77 -2.36 2.20 6.11
C ARG A 77 -2.63 0.90 5.35
N CYS A 78 -1.60 0.35 4.71
CA CYS A 78 -1.71 -0.87 3.90
C CYS A 78 -2.36 -2.03 4.67
N PRO A 79 -1.98 -2.33 5.94
CA PRO A 79 -2.62 -3.42 6.67
C PRO A 79 -4.13 -3.22 6.89
N GLU A 80 -4.61 -1.98 6.96
CA GLU A 80 -6.02 -1.67 7.11
C GLU A 80 -6.77 -1.87 5.78
N HIS A 81 -6.18 -1.45 4.66
CA HIS A 81 -6.73 -1.75 3.33
C HIS A 81 -6.81 -3.25 3.06
N TYR A 82 -5.78 -4.01 3.44
CA TYR A 82 -5.83 -5.46 3.30
C TYR A 82 -6.99 -6.08 4.09
N LYS A 83 -7.28 -5.59 5.30
CA LYS A 83 -8.42 -6.12 6.09
C LYS A 83 -9.77 -5.95 5.40
N VAL A 84 -9.95 -4.88 4.62
CA VAL A 84 -11.18 -4.66 3.84
C VAL A 84 -11.38 -5.78 2.83
N VAL A 85 -10.28 -6.29 2.26
CA VAL A 85 -10.32 -7.26 1.17
C VAL A 85 -9.88 -8.68 1.54
N GLU A 86 -9.49 -8.91 2.79
CA GLU A 86 -8.93 -10.18 3.27
C GLU A 86 -9.88 -11.36 3.01
N ALA A 87 -11.19 -11.13 3.11
CA ALA A 87 -12.22 -12.14 2.84
C ALA A 87 -12.21 -12.66 1.39
N PHE A 88 -11.64 -11.91 0.45
CA PHE A 88 -11.59 -12.25 -0.98
C PHE A 88 -10.27 -12.92 -1.39
N ARG A 89 -9.26 -12.97 -0.50
CA ARG A 89 -8.02 -13.69 -0.76
C ARG A 89 -8.30 -15.18 -0.98
N GLY A 90 -7.80 -15.74 -2.08
CA GLY A 90 -8.06 -17.12 -2.49
C GLY A 90 -9.47 -17.39 -3.02
N SER A 91 -10.28 -16.35 -3.24
CA SER A 91 -11.61 -16.46 -3.86
C SER A 91 -11.54 -16.32 -5.38
N GLU A 92 -12.68 -16.45 -6.06
CA GLU A 92 -12.80 -16.21 -7.51
C GLU A 92 -12.52 -14.75 -7.91
N HIS A 93 -12.56 -13.82 -6.96
CA HIS A 93 -12.30 -12.41 -7.19
C HIS A 93 -10.82 -12.01 -7.00
N GLU A 94 -9.95 -12.96 -6.63
CA GLU A 94 -8.51 -12.72 -6.55
C GLU A 94 -7.85 -12.96 -7.91
N TYR A 95 -7.32 -11.89 -8.48
CA TYR A 95 -6.55 -11.90 -9.70
C TYR A 95 -5.06 -12.01 -9.42
N TRP A 96 -4.35 -12.63 -10.36
CA TRP A 96 -2.92 -12.81 -10.27
C TRP A 96 -2.24 -12.32 -11.55
N THR A 97 -1.20 -11.50 -11.39
CA THR A 97 -0.41 -11.01 -12.51
C THR A 97 1.07 -10.92 -12.19
N ASP A 98 1.89 -10.69 -13.21
CA ASP A 98 3.32 -10.46 -13.08
C ASP A 98 3.63 -9.13 -12.43
N ILE A 99 4.51 -9.12 -11.43
CA ILE A 99 4.86 -7.86 -10.77
C ILE A 99 5.54 -6.87 -11.71
N GLN A 100 6.36 -7.37 -12.63
CA GLN A 100 7.01 -6.53 -13.65
C GLN A 100 5.98 -5.91 -14.60
N TYR A 101 4.91 -6.65 -14.93
CA TYR A 101 3.83 -6.09 -15.75
C TYR A 101 3.12 -4.92 -15.05
N VAL A 102 3.00 -4.96 -13.72
CA VAL A 102 2.42 -3.85 -12.94
C VAL A 102 3.37 -2.66 -12.82
N LEU A 103 4.68 -2.90 -12.72
CA LEU A 103 5.67 -1.83 -12.57
C LEU A 103 6.04 -1.13 -13.89
N GLU A 104 6.03 -1.87 -15.00
CA GLU A 104 6.54 -1.37 -16.30
C GLU A 104 5.43 -0.87 -17.23
N ASN A 105 4.17 -1.27 -17.03
CA ASN A 105 3.07 -0.97 -17.94
C ASN A 105 2.23 0.22 -17.44
N ASP A 106 1.97 1.18 -18.33
CA ASP A 106 1.23 2.42 -18.02
C ASP A 106 -0.27 2.22 -17.76
N ILE A 107 -0.81 1.03 -18.03
CA ILE A 107 -2.18 0.68 -17.63
C ILE A 107 -2.34 0.61 -16.10
N TRP A 108 -1.23 0.52 -15.35
CA TRP A 108 -1.25 0.43 -13.89
C TRP A 108 -0.79 1.72 -13.23
N GLY A 109 -1.53 2.14 -12.19
CA GLY A 109 -1.14 3.18 -11.25
C GLY A 109 -0.94 2.60 -9.85
N ILE A 110 0.01 3.15 -9.07
CA ILE A 110 0.18 2.80 -7.65
C ILE A 110 -0.31 4.00 -6.83
N LEU A 111 -1.50 3.89 -6.23
CA LEU A 111 -2.16 4.99 -5.52
C LEU A 111 -1.77 5.06 -4.03
N GLY A 112 -1.14 4.01 -3.52
CA GLY A 112 -0.70 3.92 -2.12
C GLY A 112 -1.76 3.31 -1.21
N PRO A 113 -1.49 3.14 0.09
CA PRO A 113 -0.30 3.51 0.80
C PRO A 113 0.81 2.58 0.35
N THR A 114 1.95 3.21 0.08
CA THR A 114 3.22 2.58 -0.24
C THR A 114 3.93 2.35 1.09
N HIS A 115 4.76 1.30 1.22
CA HIS A 115 5.51 1.07 2.46
C HIS A 115 6.30 2.35 2.86
N PRO A 116 6.33 2.78 4.14
CA PRO A 116 6.97 4.04 4.55
C PRO A 116 8.47 4.12 4.24
N SER A 117 9.16 2.98 4.05
CA SER A 117 10.55 2.95 3.56
C SER A 117 10.72 3.40 2.10
N SER A 118 9.63 3.56 1.36
CA SER A 118 9.62 4.06 -0.03
C SER A 118 9.46 5.58 -0.10
N HIS A 119 9.35 6.25 1.05
CA HIS A 119 9.27 7.70 1.13
C HIS A 119 10.67 8.30 1.28
N GLU A 120 11.55 8.07 0.30
CA GLU A 120 12.49 9.14 -0.03
C GLU A 120 11.67 10.22 -0.74
N PRO A 121 11.60 11.47 -0.24
CA PRO A 121 11.00 12.55 -1.00
C PRO A 121 11.82 12.69 -2.27
N ASN A 122 11.24 12.28 -3.40
CA ASN A 122 11.78 12.60 -4.71
C ASN A 122 11.69 14.12 -4.84
N ASN A 123 12.75 14.79 -4.39
CA ASN A 123 12.94 16.22 -4.50
C ASN A 123 13.05 16.49 -5.99
N ARG A 124 11.88 16.71 -6.62
CA ARG A 124 11.72 17.02 -8.02
C ARG A 124 12.73 18.10 -8.36
N VAL A 125 13.72 17.70 -9.14
CA VAL A 125 14.66 18.60 -9.80
C VAL A 125 13.80 19.48 -10.71
N GLU A 126 13.43 20.67 -10.23
CA GLU A 126 12.92 21.69 -11.13
C GLU A 126 14.11 22.31 -11.84
N HIS A 127 14.24 21.87 -13.09
CA HIS A 127 15.18 22.34 -14.07
C HIS A 127 15.12 23.87 -14.22
N ASN A 128 16.33 24.44 -14.34
CA ASN A 128 16.67 25.78 -14.80
C ASN A 128 15.51 26.68 -15.28
N SER A 129 15.32 27.81 -14.59
CA SER A 129 14.73 28.99 -15.21
C SER A 129 15.84 29.76 -15.91
N THR A 130 16.02 29.53 -17.21
CA THR A 130 16.68 30.51 -18.09
C THR A 130 15.60 31.19 -18.93
N PRO A 131 15.27 32.46 -18.69
CA PRO A 131 14.73 33.31 -19.74
C PRO A 131 15.90 33.94 -20.49
N LEU A 132 15.95 33.69 -21.79
CA LEU A 132 16.66 34.53 -22.76
C LEU A 132 16.05 35.93 -22.70
N GLU A 133 16.87 36.94 -22.36
CA GLU A 133 17.12 38.20 -23.10
C GLU A 133 18.06 39.13 -22.32
#